data_AF-A0A2T2R1U9-F1
#
_entry.id   AF-A0A2T2R1U9-F1
#
_cell.length_a   1.000
_cell.length_b   1.000
_cell.length_c   1.000
_cell.angle_alpha   90.00
_cell.angle_beta   90.00
_cell.angle_gamma   90.00
#
_symmetry.space_group_name_H-M   'P 1'
#
loop_
_entity.id
_entity.type
_entity.pdbx_description
1 polymer ?
#
loop_
_entity_poly.entity_id
_entity_poly.type
_entity_poly.pdbx_seq_one_letter_code
_entity_poly.pdbx_strand_id
1 'polypeptide(L)'
;MDRNYGRKDTNYHPHTVITGGEQYQVADPDCLTCLAHVQSVPPSPADQYFQVGDTLVDAHTQSLQAASRKQGFDGRIEVFSEYISARQKLVRKILRPAFQAKPKLWYRYVYKDQAADPSGSFERRDPPQNWQSLCRQGILSVTSDSHGWLIPLEVVILLDAIIEGLEHESFRVFHLSGPDMIDYIDDKETVVSRLYDVVREQTSVSLPAYLRFDIVPFANMSALVGLKEEKSSLQQVIALAELINAKERQSAETARDMPSDAVDDHLIPDFRREISPLRDELREVTSACNHLNPDIGQGEFISQYDLLAGRSLWFPERITHWSMKKAGHVAGVIAANEPE
;
A
#
# COMPACT_ATOMS: atom_id res chain seq x y z
N MET A 1 -11.57 -4.47 -7.59
CA MET A 1 -10.90 -5.59 -8.31
C MET A 1 -10.11 -6.42 -7.31
N ASP A 2 -9.97 -7.74 -7.52
CA ASP A 2 -9.28 -8.65 -6.59
C ASP A 2 -7.83 -8.84 -7.04
N ARG A 3 -6.90 -8.10 -6.41
CA ARG A 3 -5.49 -7.96 -6.83
C ARG A 3 -4.57 -9.10 -6.40
N ASN A 4 -5.11 -10.17 -5.85
CA ASN A 4 -4.26 -11.27 -5.41
C ASN A 4 -3.83 -12.18 -6.57
N TYR A 5 -4.48 -12.09 -7.74
CA TYR A 5 -4.13 -12.83 -8.95
C TYR A 5 -3.22 -12.02 -9.87
N GLY A 6 -2.14 -12.64 -10.35
CA GLY A 6 -1.20 -11.99 -11.25
C GLY A 6 -1.85 -11.42 -12.51
N ARG A 7 -2.83 -12.12 -13.10
CA ARG A 7 -3.54 -11.67 -14.32
C ARG A 7 -4.39 -10.40 -14.11
N LYS A 8 -4.83 -10.16 -12.88
CA LYS A 8 -5.72 -9.04 -12.54
C LYS A 8 -4.95 -7.81 -12.07
N ASP A 9 -3.67 -7.98 -11.72
CA ASP A 9 -2.79 -6.89 -11.38
C ASP A 9 -2.07 -6.39 -12.64
N THR A 10 -2.70 -5.45 -13.33
CA THR A 10 -2.21 -4.82 -14.56
C THR A 10 -1.15 -3.76 -14.32
N ASN A 11 -0.80 -3.49 -13.06
CA ASN A 11 0.24 -2.53 -12.72
C ASN A 11 1.52 -3.22 -12.28
N TYR A 12 1.43 -4.24 -11.42
CA TYR A 12 2.60 -4.87 -10.83
C TYR A 12 3.03 -6.15 -11.55
N HIS A 13 2.13 -6.82 -12.28
CA HIS A 13 2.40 -8.06 -13.03
C HIS A 13 3.30 -9.06 -12.27
N PRO A 14 2.93 -9.48 -11.05
CA PRO A 14 3.83 -10.22 -10.16
C PRO A 14 4.32 -11.55 -10.75
N HIS A 15 3.58 -12.12 -11.70
CA HIS A 15 3.90 -13.35 -12.42
C HIS A 15 4.99 -13.16 -13.50
N THR A 16 5.50 -11.94 -13.67
CA THR A 16 6.50 -11.59 -14.67
C THR A 16 7.73 -10.92 -14.06
N VAL A 17 8.84 -11.01 -14.77
CA VAL A 17 10.04 -10.18 -14.59
C VAL A 17 10.13 -9.26 -15.78
N ILE A 18 10.07 -7.95 -15.54
CA ILE A 18 10.10 -6.93 -16.58
C ILE A 18 11.45 -6.21 -16.51
N THR A 19 12.26 -6.31 -17.55
CA THR A 19 13.64 -5.79 -17.55
C THR A 19 14.08 -5.50 -18.97
N GLY A 20 14.78 -4.39 -19.17
CA GLY A 20 15.24 -3.99 -20.50
C GLY A 20 14.11 -3.74 -21.51
N GLY A 21 12.89 -3.46 -21.05
CA GLY A 21 11.70 -3.31 -21.90
C GLY A 21 11.07 -4.65 -22.33
N GLU A 22 11.61 -5.78 -21.91
CA GLU A 22 11.05 -7.10 -22.17
C GLU A 22 10.32 -7.65 -20.93
N GLN A 23 9.27 -8.45 -21.15
CA GLN A 23 8.53 -9.14 -20.09
C GLN A 23 8.77 -10.64 -20.19
N TYR A 24 9.22 -11.25 -19.09
CA TYR A 24 9.42 -12.69 -18.98
C TYR A 24 8.46 -13.26 -17.94
N GLN A 25 7.54 -14.12 -18.38
CA GLN A 25 6.68 -14.83 -17.43
C GLN A 25 7.53 -15.82 -16.62
N VAL A 26 7.43 -15.73 -15.29
CA VAL A 26 8.16 -16.57 -14.34
C VAL A 26 7.24 -17.43 -13.48
N ALA A 27 5.93 -17.17 -13.47
CA ALA A 27 4.92 -17.94 -12.76
C ALA A 27 3.58 -17.94 -13.52
N ASP A 28 2.63 -18.74 -13.06
CA ASP A 28 1.27 -18.78 -13.63
C ASP A 28 0.46 -17.54 -13.17
N PRO A 29 -0.04 -16.71 -14.11
CA PRO A 29 -0.82 -15.50 -13.80
C PRO A 29 -2.16 -15.78 -13.10
N ASP A 30 -2.69 -17.00 -13.23
CA ASP A 30 -3.95 -17.41 -12.62
C ASP A 30 -3.77 -17.93 -11.18
N CYS A 31 -2.56 -17.82 -10.61
CA CYS A 31 -2.29 -18.14 -9.22
C CYS A 31 -2.47 -16.95 -8.28
N LEU A 32 -2.79 -17.22 -7.00
CA LEU A 32 -2.60 -16.22 -5.95
C LEU A 32 -1.11 -15.95 -5.76
N THR A 33 -0.69 -14.70 -5.85
CA THR A 33 0.74 -14.31 -5.82
C THR A 33 1.45 -14.84 -4.58
N CYS A 34 0.81 -14.82 -3.41
CA CYS A 34 1.38 -15.31 -2.16
C CYS A 34 1.56 -16.84 -2.09
N LEU A 35 1.03 -17.58 -3.06
CA LEU A 35 1.12 -19.04 -3.16
C LEU A 35 1.74 -19.50 -4.49
N ALA A 36 2.02 -18.56 -5.39
CA ALA A 36 2.61 -18.83 -6.69
C ALA A 36 4.07 -19.25 -6.52
N HIS A 37 4.51 -20.18 -7.37
CA HIS A 37 5.89 -20.64 -7.42
C HIS A 37 6.51 -20.29 -8.76
N VAL A 38 7.82 -20.11 -8.77
CA VAL A 38 8.59 -19.87 -9.98
C VAL A 38 8.55 -21.13 -10.86
N GLN A 39 8.10 -20.99 -12.09
CA GLN A 39 7.99 -22.04 -13.12
C GLN A 39 9.11 -21.94 -14.17
N SER A 40 9.69 -20.76 -14.34
CA SER A 40 10.74 -20.47 -15.31
C SER A 40 11.71 -19.43 -14.78
N VAL A 41 12.99 -19.63 -15.07
CA VAL A 41 14.05 -18.66 -14.76
C VAL A 41 14.05 -17.58 -15.84
N PRO A 42 13.96 -16.28 -15.49
CA PRO A 42 14.01 -15.21 -16.47
C PRO A 42 15.43 -15.08 -17.05
N PRO A 43 15.61 -14.83 -18.36
CA PRO A 43 16.91 -14.59 -18.96
C PRO A 43 17.40 -13.16 -18.67
N SER A 44 17.62 -12.82 -17.40
CA SER A 44 17.98 -11.48 -16.94
C SER A 44 18.97 -11.53 -15.76
N PRO A 45 19.61 -10.41 -15.37
CA PRO A 45 20.45 -10.36 -14.16
C PRO A 45 19.73 -10.68 -12.85
N ALA A 46 18.40 -10.83 -12.89
CA ALA A 46 17.60 -11.29 -11.78
C ALA A 46 17.53 -12.83 -11.67
N ASP A 47 18.00 -13.58 -12.66
CA ASP A 47 17.99 -15.05 -12.73
C ASP A 47 18.42 -15.75 -11.44
N GLN A 48 19.47 -15.24 -10.78
CA GLN A 48 19.97 -15.77 -9.52
C GLN A 48 18.95 -15.76 -8.37
N TYR A 49 17.92 -14.91 -8.42
CA TYR A 49 16.85 -14.81 -7.41
C TYR A 49 15.62 -15.65 -7.74
N PHE A 50 15.55 -16.24 -8.95
CA PHE A 50 14.40 -17.00 -9.43
C PHE A 50 14.81 -18.43 -9.72
N GLN A 51 14.69 -19.33 -8.74
CA GLN A 51 14.88 -20.76 -8.94
C GLN A 51 13.52 -21.46 -9.09
N VAL A 52 13.44 -22.43 -10.01
CA VAL A 52 12.20 -23.19 -10.22
C VAL A 52 11.79 -23.90 -8.93
N GLY A 53 10.55 -23.68 -8.51
CA GLY A 53 10.00 -24.22 -7.27
C GLY A 53 10.11 -23.30 -6.05
N ASP A 54 10.85 -22.19 -6.13
CA ASP A 54 10.84 -21.17 -5.07
C ASP A 54 9.50 -20.43 -5.06
N THR A 55 9.13 -19.85 -3.91
CA THR A 55 7.95 -18.99 -3.85
C THR A 55 8.23 -17.71 -4.63
N LEU A 56 7.23 -17.27 -5.39
CA LEU A 56 7.33 -16.05 -6.19
C LEU A 56 7.58 -14.83 -5.31
N VAL A 57 6.93 -14.78 -4.15
CA VAL A 57 7.09 -13.70 -3.17
C VAL A 57 8.54 -13.60 -2.67
N ASP A 58 9.18 -14.71 -2.35
CA ASP A 58 10.57 -14.71 -1.87
C ASP A 58 11.51 -14.23 -2.97
N ALA A 59 11.34 -14.72 -4.20
CA ALA A 59 12.15 -14.31 -5.35
C ALA A 59 12.07 -12.78 -5.58
N HIS A 60 10.86 -12.23 -5.59
CA HIS A 60 10.63 -10.79 -5.71
C HIS A 60 11.26 -10.01 -4.55
N THR A 61 11.01 -10.42 -3.31
CA THR A 61 11.50 -9.73 -2.11
C THR A 61 13.02 -9.73 -2.03
N GLN A 62 13.68 -10.85 -2.34
CA GLN A 62 15.13 -10.95 -2.38
C GLN A 62 15.73 -10.06 -3.47
N SER A 63 15.13 -10.06 -4.67
CA SER A 63 15.59 -9.21 -5.77
C SER A 63 15.46 -7.73 -5.43
N LEU A 64 14.34 -7.33 -4.80
CA LEU A 64 14.07 -5.97 -4.34
C LEU A 64 15.05 -5.54 -3.24
N GLN A 65 15.31 -6.41 -2.27
CA GLN A 65 16.27 -6.16 -1.20
C GLN A 65 17.70 -5.98 -1.73
N ALA A 66 18.10 -6.80 -2.69
CA ALA A 66 19.42 -6.69 -3.33
C ALA A 66 19.54 -5.39 -4.15
N ALA A 67 18.50 -5.06 -4.94
CA ALA A 67 18.42 -3.82 -5.71
C ALA A 67 18.53 -2.59 -4.79
N SER A 68 17.78 -2.59 -3.68
CA SER A 68 17.74 -1.48 -2.74
C SER A 68 19.07 -1.28 -1.99
N ARG A 69 19.72 -2.38 -1.56
CA ARG A 69 21.05 -2.33 -0.92
C ARG A 69 22.13 -1.80 -1.85
N LYS A 70 22.11 -2.20 -3.13
CA LYS A 70 23.05 -1.66 -4.15
C LYS A 70 22.97 -0.14 -4.27
N GLN A 71 21.85 0.45 -3.87
CA GLN A 71 21.59 1.88 -3.97
C GLN A 71 21.66 2.61 -2.62
N GLY A 72 22.10 1.93 -1.55
CA GLY A 72 22.29 2.53 -0.24
C GLY A 72 21.02 2.65 0.61
N PHE A 73 19.92 1.99 0.24
CA PHE A 73 18.73 1.89 1.08
C PHE A 73 18.92 0.77 2.12
N ASP A 74 18.82 1.13 3.40
CA ASP A 74 18.93 0.23 4.56
C ASP A 74 17.58 0.02 5.29
N GLY A 75 16.48 0.41 4.65
CA GLY A 75 15.15 0.16 5.19
C GLY A 75 14.74 -1.31 5.10
N ARG A 76 13.73 -1.67 5.88
CA ARG A 76 13.15 -3.01 5.89
C ARG A 76 12.26 -3.19 4.66
N ILE A 77 12.45 -4.30 3.95
CA ILE A 77 11.57 -4.76 2.90
C ILE A 77 10.94 -6.05 3.43
N GLU A 78 9.63 -6.05 3.55
CA GLU A 78 8.87 -7.21 4.02
C GLU A 78 7.56 -7.31 3.26
N VAL A 79 7.02 -8.52 3.18
CA VAL A 79 5.71 -8.76 2.58
C VAL A 79 4.61 -8.66 3.62
N PHE A 80 3.37 -8.43 3.19
CA PHE A 80 2.24 -8.25 4.11
C PHE A 80 2.06 -9.42 5.10
N SER A 81 2.32 -10.67 4.66
CA SER A 81 2.26 -11.86 5.52
C SER A 81 3.29 -11.82 6.66
N GLU A 82 4.52 -11.38 6.39
CA GLU A 82 5.57 -11.19 7.40
C GLU A 82 5.20 -10.05 8.34
N TYR A 83 4.73 -8.93 7.77
CA TYR A 83 4.29 -7.73 8.49
C TYR A 83 3.22 -8.06 9.54
N ILE A 84 2.15 -8.77 9.15
CA ILE A 84 1.07 -9.14 10.07
C ILE A 84 1.48 -10.28 11.02
N SER A 85 2.35 -11.21 10.59
CA SER A 85 2.83 -12.31 11.42
C SER A 85 3.66 -11.81 12.59
N ALA A 86 4.53 -10.82 12.36
CA ALA A 86 5.29 -10.16 13.43
C ALA A 86 4.37 -9.52 14.50
N ARG A 87 3.12 -9.23 14.13
CA ARG A 87 2.14 -8.50 14.94
C ARG A 87 0.91 -9.32 15.28
N GLN A 88 1.02 -10.65 15.22
CA GLN A 88 -0.10 -11.59 15.30
C GLN A 88 -1.04 -11.35 16.50
N LYS A 89 -0.49 -10.97 17.66
CA LYS A 89 -1.30 -10.67 18.87
C LYS A 89 -2.22 -9.47 18.65
N LEU A 90 -1.71 -8.38 18.08
CA LEU A 90 -2.49 -7.18 17.76
C LEU A 90 -3.45 -7.46 16.62
N VAL A 91 -2.98 -8.11 15.55
CA VAL A 91 -3.79 -8.51 14.39
C VAL A 91 -5.01 -9.31 14.84
N ARG A 92 -4.86 -10.32 15.71
CA ARG A 92 -6.00 -11.10 16.23
C ARG A 92 -6.98 -10.26 17.05
N LYS A 93 -6.52 -9.24 17.78
CA LYS A 93 -7.40 -8.30 18.51
C LYS A 93 -8.21 -7.41 17.58
N ILE A 94 -7.70 -7.10 16.38
CA ILE A 94 -8.40 -6.32 15.35
C ILE A 94 -9.34 -7.21 14.56
N LEU A 95 -8.87 -8.37 14.09
CA LEU A 95 -9.63 -9.28 13.23
C LEU A 95 -10.91 -9.81 13.89
N ARG A 96 -10.89 -10.07 15.20
CA ARG A 96 -12.05 -10.62 15.92
C ARG A 96 -13.28 -9.70 15.86
N PRO A 97 -13.23 -8.47 16.38
CA PRO A 97 -14.36 -7.54 16.31
C PRO A 97 -14.73 -7.19 14.86
N ALA A 98 -13.74 -7.06 13.96
CA ALA A 98 -14.01 -6.81 12.54
C ALA A 98 -14.83 -7.95 11.89
N PHE A 99 -14.45 -9.21 12.13
CA PHE A 99 -15.19 -10.38 11.67
C PHE A 99 -16.61 -10.42 12.24
N GLN A 100 -16.78 -10.14 13.55
CA GLN A 100 -18.10 -10.14 14.19
C GLN A 100 -19.02 -9.06 13.62
N ALA A 101 -18.48 -7.89 13.28
CA ALA A 101 -19.24 -6.79 12.69
C ALA A 101 -19.69 -7.05 11.25
N LYS A 102 -18.83 -7.67 10.44
CA LYS A 102 -19.04 -7.88 8.99
C LYS A 102 -18.59 -9.28 8.55
N PRO A 103 -19.23 -10.37 9.02
CA PRO A 103 -18.82 -11.73 8.66
C PRO A 103 -18.92 -11.99 7.15
N LYS A 104 -19.88 -11.36 6.47
CA LYS A 104 -20.11 -11.52 5.01
C LYS A 104 -18.94 -11.09 4.12
N LEU A 105 -17.98 -10.30 4.64
CA LEU A 105 -16.77 -9.97 3.88
C LEU A 105 -15.85 -11.19 3.72
N TRP A 106 -15.96 -12.18 4.61
CA TRP A 106 -15.14 -13.39 4.65
C TRP A 106 -15.76 -14.48 3.80
N TYR A 107 -15.74 -14.30 2.48
CA TYR A 107 -16.33 -15.24 1.52
C TYR A 107 -15.30 -16.02 0.72
N ARG A 108 -14.00 -15.78 0.88
CA ARG A 108 -12.93 -16.40 0.08
C ARG A 108 -12.10 -17.36 0.92
N TYR A 109 -12.01 -18.60 0.47
CA TYR A 109 -11.26 -19.65 1.18
C TYR A 109 -10.28 -20.35 0.25
N VAL A 110 -9.04 -20.51 0.71
CA VAL A 110 -7.95 -21.23 0.03
C VAL A 110 -7.80 -22.62 0.65
N TYR A 111 -7.69 -23.64 -0.19
CA TYR A 111 -7.52 -25.02 0.26
C TYR A 111 -6.05 -25.44 0.36
N LYS A 112 -5.80 -26.42 1.22
CA LYS A 112 -4.47 -26.98 1.46
C LYS A 112 -3.98 -27.88 0.33
N ASP A 113 -4.87 -28.36 -0.54
CA ASP A 113 -4.55 -29.45 -1.47
C ASP A 113 -3.84 -28.95 -2.73
N GLN A 114 -2.55 -28.64 -2.58
CA GLN A 114 -1.65 -28.26 -3.67
C GLN A 114 -1.45 -29.38 -4.72
N ALA A 115 -1.82 -30.63 -4.41
CA ALA A 115 -1.70 -31.74 -5.36
C ALA A 115 -2.85 -31.74 -6.39
N ALA A 116 -4.02 -31.19 -6.02
CA ALA A 116 -5.18 -31.07 -6.91
C ALA A 116 -5.27 -29.67 -7.56
N ASP A 117 -4.78 -28.63 -6.88
CA ASP A 117 -4.75 -27.27 -7.40
C ASP A 117 -3.45 -26.54 -7.05
N PRO A 118 -2.40 -26.68 -7.87
CA PRO A 118 -1.14 -25.96 -7.68
C PRO A 118 -1.29 -24.44 -7.85
N SER A 119 -2.46 -23.95 -8.31
CA SER A 119 -2.67 -22.52 -8.51
C SER A 119 -2.92 -21.73 -7.22
N GLY A 120 -3.20 -22.43 -6.11
CA GLY A 120 -3.60 -21.77 -4.87
C GLY A 120 -4.85 -20.93 -5.05
N SER A 121 -5.79 -21.35 -5.92
CA SER A 121 -7.03 -20.61 -6.14
C SER A 121 -7.88 -20.54 -4.86
N PHE A 122 -8.83 -19.61 -4.84
CA PHE A 122 -9.84 -19.57 -3.78
C PHE A 122 -11.22 -19.89 -4.33
N GLU A 123 -12.05 -20.45 -3.46
CA GLU A 123 -13.48 -20.58 -3.72
C GLU A 123 -14.27 -19.54 -2.95
N ARG A 124 -15.42 -19.19 -3.51
CA ARG A 124 -16.43 -18.41 -2.79
C ARG A 124 -17.27 -19.35 -1.93
N ARG A 125 -17.38 -19.05 -0.65
CA ARG A 125 -18.14 -19.83 0.34
C ARG A 125 -18.96 -18.92 1.25
N ASP A 126 -19.96 -19.50 1.90
CA ASP A 126 -20.63 -18.82 3.01
C ASP A 126 -19.64 -18.61 4.16
N PRO A 127 -19.67 -17.43 4.79
CA PRO A 127 -18.71 -17.09 5.84
C PRO A 127 -18.85 -18.04 7.05
N PRO A 128 -17.78 -18.22 7.83
CA PRO A 128 -17.85 -19.00 9.06
C PRO A 128 -18.94 -18.47 10.00
N GLN A 129 -19.56 -19.37 10.76
CA GLN A 129 -20.65 -19.01 11.68
C GLN A 129 -20.20 -18.11 12.84
N ASN A 130 -18.93 -18.22 13.25
CA ASN A 130 -18.37 -17.48 14.38
C ASN A 130 -16.83 -17.44 14.31
N TRP A 131 -16.23 -16.62 15.18
CA TRP A 131 -14.79 -16.41 15.26
C TRP A 131 -13.99 -17.69 15.54
N GLN A 132 -14.52 -18.59 16.39
CA GLN A 132 -13.89 -19.87 16.68
C GLN A 132 -13.84 -20.77 15.45
N SER A 133 -14.90 -20.77 14.64
CA SER A 133 -14.96 -21.50 13.37
C SER A 133 -13.97 -20.92 12.35
N LEU A 134 -13.89 -19.58 12.22
CA LEU A 134 -12.89 -18.90 11.38
C LEU A 134 -11.46 -19.32 11.79
N CYS A 135 -11.12 -19.21 13.07
CA CYS A 135 -9.80 -19.60 13.59
C CYS A 135 -9.47 -21.07 13.34
N ARG A 136 -10.46 -21.98 13.49
CA ARG A 136 -10.26 -23.42 13.28
C ARG A 136 -10.01 -23.77 11.82
N GLN A 137 -10.72 -23.09 10.92
CA GLN A 137 -10.55 -23.25 9.47
C GLN A 137 -9.28 -22.56 8.94
N GLY A 138 -8.74 -21.62 9.72
CA GLY A 138 -7.51 -20.91 9.43
C GLY A 138 -7.75 -19.58 8.72
N ILE A 139 -6.85 -18.62 8.96
CA ILE A 139 -6.76 -17.34 8.29
C ILE A 139 -5.41 -17.33 7.58
N LEU A 140 -5.43 -17.18 6.25
CA LEU A 140 -4.21 -17.25 5.44
C LEU A 140 -3.24 -16.15 5.92
N SER A 141 -1.96 -16.53 6.06
CA SER A 141 -0.86 -15.68 6.53
C SER A 141 -0.96 -15.21 7.99
N VAL A 142 -1.96 -15.67 8.75
CA VAL A 142 -2.09 -15.36 10.20
C VAL A 142 -2.06 -16.62 11.04
N THR A 143 -2.76 -17.67 10.64
CA THR A 143 -2.77 -18.95 11.36
C THR A 143 -2.33 -20.12 10.50
N SER A 144 -2.17 -19.92 9.19
CA SER A 144 -1.58 -20.89 8.27
C SER A 144 -1.03 -20.18 7.03
N ASP A 145 0.08 -20.67 6.50
CA ASP A 145 0.74 -20.10 5.32
C ASP A 145 0.30 -20.76 4.00
N SER A 146 -0.52 -21.81 4.06
CA SER A 146 -0.89 -22.62 2.89
C SER A 146 -2.39 -22.75 2.63
N HIS A 147 -3.23 -22.39 3.60
CA HIS A 147 -4.69 -22.48 3.47
C HIS A 147 -5.39 -21.56 4.45
N GLY A 148 -6.69 -21.35 4.24
CA GLY A 148 -7.54 -20.61 5.15
C GLY A 148 -8.33 -19.50 4.45
N TRP A 149 -9.04 -18.72 5.26
CA TRP A 149 -9.79 -17.57 4.80
C TRP A 149 -8.87 -16.42 4.42
N LEU A 150 -9.09 -15.84 3.24
CA LEU A 150 -8.41 -14.61 2.83
C LEU A 150 -8.95 -13.43 3.62
N ILE A 151 -8.05 -12.60 4.13
CA ILE A 151 -8.41 -11.34 4.79
C ILE A 151 -9.10 -10.44 3.74
N PRO A 152 -10.31 -9.92 4.01
CA PRO A 152 -10.97 -8.98 3.09
C PRO A 152 -10.16 -7.70 2.93
N LEU A 153 -10.22 -7.07 1.76
CA LEU A 153 -9.42 -5.87 1.47
C LEU A 153 -9.73 -4.72 2.44
N GLU A 154 -11.00 -4.56 2.83
CA GLU A 154 -11.42 -3.57 3.83
C GLU A 154 -10.75 -3.82 5.19
N VAL A 155 -10.52 -5.09 5.53
CA VAL A 155 -9.86 -5.48 6.77
C VAL A 155 -8.33 -5.33 6.64
N VAL A 156 -7.76 -5.53 5.46
CA VAL A 156 -6.33 -5.22 5.18
C VAL A 156 -6.07 -3.74 5.40
N ILE A 157 -6.85 -2.85 4.77
CA ILE A 157 -6.74 -1.39 4.94
C ILE A 157 -6.84 -1.00 6.42
N LEU A 158 -7.78 -1.62 7.15
CA LEU A 158 -7.95 -1.38 8.58
C LEU A 158 -6.74 -1.84 9.41
N LEU A 159 -6.15 -2.99 9.07
CA LEU A 159 -4.95 -3.50 9.74
C LEU A 159 -3.78 -2.55 9.53
N ASP A 160 -3.50 -2.15 8.29
CA ASP A 160 -2.42 -1.21 7.96
C ASP A 160 -2.62 0.11 8.71
N ALA A 161 -3.83 0.69 8.63
CA ALA A 161 -4.15 1.92 9.32
C ALA A 161 -3.90 1.85 10.84
N ILE A 162 -4.43 0.82 11.52
CA ILE A 162 -4.33 0.69 12.97
C ILE A 162 -2.89 0.40 13.41
N ILE A 163 -2.22 -0.54 12.73
CA ILE A 163 -0.88 -0.95 13.11
C ILE A 163 0.10 0.20 12.92
N GLU A 164 0.12 0.83 11.74
CA GLU A 164 0.99 1.96 11.45
C GLU A 164 0.71 3.15 12.37
N GLY A 165 -0.57 3.44 12.63
CA GLY A 165 -0.95 4.52 13.54
C GLY A 165 -0.48 4.29 14.98
N LEU A 166 -0.48 3.04 15.45
CA LEU A 166 0.03 2.71 16.77
C LEU A 166 1.57 2.71 16.84
N GLU A 167 2.25 2.14 15.85
CA GLU A 167 3.72 2.06 15.84
C GLU A 167 4.38 3.42 15.68
N HIS A 168 3.72 4.34 14.98
CA HIS A 168 4.21 5.71 14.77
C HIS A 168 3.56 6.74 15.70
N GLU A 169 2.76 6.30 16.66
CA GLU A 169 2.02 7.18 17.58
C GLU A 169 1.28 8.31 16.85
N SER A 170 0.69 7.97 15.70
CA SER A 170 0.08 8.92 14.78
C SER A 170 -1.36 8.54 14.52
N PHE A 171 -2.26 9.52 14.60
CA PHE A 171 -3.63 9.36 14.11
C PHE A 171 -3.71 9.45 12.58
N ARG A 172 -2.58 9.66 11.89
CA ARG A 172 -2.52 9.86 10.44
C ARG A 172 -1.47 8.95 9.81
N VAL A 173 -1.89 8.14 8.85
CA VAL A 173 -1.08 7.13 8.16
C VAL A 173 -1.09 7.44 6.67
N PHE A 174 0.09 7.41 6.04
CA PHE A 174 0.24 7.55 4.60
C PHE A 174 0.56 6.19 4.00
N HIS A 175 -0.22 5.76 3.02
CA HIS A 175 0.00 4.49 2.34
C HIS A 175 0.26 4.74 0.86
N LEU A 176 1.43 4.33 0.39
CA LEU A 176 1.78 4.35 -1.04
C LEU A 176 1.09 3.16 -1.72
N SER A 177 0.31 3.37 -2.77
CA SER A 177 -0.38 2.28 -3.47
C SER A 177 -0.52 2.52 -4.96
N GLY A 178 -0.61 1.44 -5.74
CA GLY A 178 -0.85 1.51 -7.19
C GLY A 178 -2.06 2.38 -7.55
N PRO A 179 -2.04 3.04 -8.73
CA PRO A 179 -3.04 4.02 -9.15
C PRO A 179 -4.47 3.48 -9.10
N ASP A 180 -4.67 2.22 -9.47
CA ASP A 180 -5.96 1.53 -9.40
C ASP A 180 -6.61 1.58 -8.00
N MET A 181 -5.87 1.87 -6.91
CA MET A 181 -6.43 1.81 -5.55
C MET A 181 -7.30 3.03 -5.30
N ILE A 182 -6.97 4.13 -5.95
CA ILE A 182 -7.78 5.34 -5.98
C ILE A 182 -9.18 5.02 -6.53
N ASP A 183 -9.25 4.21 -7.58
CA ASP A 183 -10.52 3.94 -8.27
C ASP A 183 -11.54 3.20 -7.42
N TYR A 184 -11.11 2.47 -6.38
CA TYR A 184 -12.04 1.72 -5.53
C TYR A 184 -12.00 2.11 -4.05
N ILE A 185 -11.08 2.96 -3.59
CA ILE A 185 -10.95 3.22 -2.15
C ILE A 185 -12.17 3.92 -1.58
N ASP A 186 -12.77 4.84 -2.34
CA ASP A 186 -13.96 5.58 -1.93
C ASP A 186 -15.13 4.63 -1.63
N ASP A 187 -15.30 3.57 -2.43
CA ASP A 187 -16.31 2.52 -2.19
C ASP A 187 -16.07 1.71 -0.90
N LYS A 188 -14.86 1.79 -0.33
CA LYS A 188 -14.48 1.05 0.89
C LYS A 188 -14.62 1.88 2.14
N GLU A 189 -14.61 3.21 2.00
CA GLU A 189 -14.56 4.18 3.09
C GLU A 189 -15.56 3.81 4.19
N THR A 190 -16.86 3.82 3.87
CA THR A 190 -17.95 3.55 4.83
C THR A 190 -17.79 2.22 5.57
N VAL A 191 -17.31 1.17 4.89
CA VAL A 191 -17.11 -0.14 5.51
C VAL A 191 -15.92 -0.12 6.47
N VAL A 192 -14.81 0.48 6.06
CA VAL A 192 -13.60 0.61 6.87
C VAL A 192 -13.86 1.47 8.11
N SER A 193 -14.54 2.62 7.98
CA SER A 193 -14.93 3.49 9.10
C SER A 193 -15.70 2.73 10.17
N ARG A 194 -16.73 2.00 9.74
CA ARG A 194 -17.57 1.22 10.66
C ARG A 194 -16.80 0.09 11.33
N LEU A 195 -15.87 -0.54 10.62
CA LEU A 195 -15.02 -1.56 11.22
C LEU A 195 -14.07 -0.95 12.25
N TYR A 196 -13.51 0.24 11.99
CA TYR A 196 -12.67 0.97 12.93
C TYR A 196 -13.40 1.28 14.23
N ASP A 197 -14.62 1.82 14.15
CA ASP A 197 -15.44 2.13 15.34
C ASP A 197 -15.68 0.88 16.19
N VAL A 198 -16.07 -0.22 15.55
CA VAL A 198 -16.31 -1.50 16.25
C VAL A 198 -15.03 -2.04 16.86
N VAL A 199 -13.91 -1.99 16.14
CA VAL A 199 -12.62 -2.42 16.69
C VAL A 199 -12.26 -1.56 17.90
N ARG A 200 -12.35 -0.23 17.81
CA ARG A 200 -12.05 0.72 18.88
C ARG A 200 -12.89 0.46 20.14
N GLU A 201 -14.18 0.20 19.98
CA GLU A 201 -15.10 -0.05 21.11
C GLU A 201 -14.86 -1.41 21.79
N GLN A 202 -14.48 -2.44 21.02
CA GLN A 202 -14.44 -3.82 21.50
C GLN A 202 -13.03 -4.33 21.81
N THR A 203 -11.99 -3.63 21.35
CA THR A 203 -10.61 -4.00 21.59
C THR A 203 -10.12 -3.48 22.95
N SER A 204 -9.14 -4.19 23.52
CA SER A 204 -8.42 -3.74 24.72
C SER A 204 -7.29 -2.75 24.41
N VAL A 205 -7.06 -2.46 23.14
CA VAL A 205 -6.03 -1.54 22.66
C VAL A 205 -6.58 -0.13 22.69
N SER A 206 -5.85 0.81 23.28
CA SER A 206 -6.23 2.23 23.20
C SER A 206 -5.98 2.70 21.77
N LEU A 207 -7.06 2.87 21.00
CA LEU A 207 -7.04 3.45 19.66
C LEU A 207 -7.45 4.93 19.74
N PRO A 208 -6.95 5.78 18.82
CA PRO A 208 -7.36 7.17 18.78
C PRO A 208 -8.87 7.32 18.49
N ALA A 209 -9.41 8.51 18.76
CA ALA A 209 -10.83 8.77 18.49
C ALA A 209 -11.16 8.62 16.99
N TYR A 210 -10.21 8.97 16.14
CA TYR A 210 -10.27 8.82 14.69
C TYR A 210 -8.88 8.49 14.16
N LEU A 211 -8.83 7.87 12.98
CA LEU A 211 -7.59 7.62 12.24
C LEU A 211 -7.81 8.01 10.79
N ARG A 212 -6.86 8.78 10.24
CA ARG A 212 -6.85 9.23 8.87
C ARG A 212 -5.86 8.38 8.06
N PHE A 213 -6.37 7.68 7.06
CA PHE A 213 -5.59 6.85 6.15
C PHE A 213 -5.54 7.51 4.78
N ASP A 214 -4.43 8.19 4.48
CA ASP A 214 -4.23 8.88 3.20
C ASP A 214 -3.56 7.93 2.21
N ILE A 215 -4.24 7.64 1.10
CA ILE A 215 -3.66 6.88 -0.01
C ILE A 215 -2.96 7.83 -0.96
N VAL A 216 -1.70 7.53 -1.24
CA VAL A 216 -0.90 8.26 -2.20
C VAL A 216 -0.70 7.35 -3.42
N PRO A 217 -1.18 7.73 -4.61
CA PRO A 217 -0.93 6.96 -5.82
C PRO A 217 0.57 6.84 -6.06
N PHE A 218 1.00 5.62 -6.35
CA PHE A 218 2.37 5.26 -6.52
C PHE A 218 2.44 4.15 -7.56
N ALA A 219 2.74 4.52 -8.81
CA ALA A 219 2.74 3.58 -9.93
C ALA A 219 4.05 2.80 -10.08
N ASN A 220 5.17 3.29 -9.50
CA ASN A 220 6.46 2.70 -9.80
C ASN A 220 7.54 3.03 -8.75
N MET A 221 8.33 2.02 -8.38
CA MET A 221 9.61 2.19 -7.68
C MET A 221 10.54 3.24 -8.29
N SER A 222 10.43 3.56 -9.58
CA SER A 222 11.16 4.67 -10.21
C SER A 222 10.92 6.04 -9.57
N ALA A 223 9.83 6.23 -8.82
CA ALA A 223 9.60 7.45 -8.05
C ALA A 223 10.27 7.43 -6.67
N LEU A 224 10.51 6.25 -6.09
CA LEU A 224 11.43 6.09 -4.95
C LEU A 224 12.88 6.18 -5.41
N VAL A 225 13.10 5.93 -6.70
CA VAL A 225 14.39 5.73 -7.29
C VAL A 225 14.49 6.41 -8.68
N GLY A 226 14.82 7.70 -8.69
CA GLY A 226 14.99 8.47 -9.93
C GLY A 226 16.31 8.15 -10.64
N LEU A 227 16.41 8.41 -11.95
CA LEU A 227 17.70 8.47 -12.62
C LEU A 227 18.56 9.59 -12.02
N LYS A 228 19.88 9.39 -11.91
CA LYS A 228 20.79 10.42 -11.38
C LYS A 228 20.69 11.73 -12.17
N GLU A 229 20.45 11.66 -13.49
CA GLU A 229 20.29 12.84 -14.33
C GLU A 229 18.99 13.63 -14.05
N GLU A 230 17.95 12.99 -13.48
CA GLU A 230 16.64 13.60 -13.24
C GLU A 230 16.38 13.97 -11.76
N LYS A 231 17.43 13.91 -10.93
CA LYS A 231 17.39 14.27 -9.50
C LYS A 231 16.71 15.61 -9.23
N SER A 232 16.94 16.61 -10.07
CA SER A 232 16.39 17.96 -9.88
C SER A 232 14.86 18.00 -9.94
N SER A 233 14.25 17.29 -10.89
CA SER A 233 12.79 17.29 -11.09
C SER A 233 12.07 16.63 -9.92
N LEU A 234 12.54 15.45 -9.47
CA LEU A 234 11.96 14.76 -8.32
C LEU A 234 12.18 15.55 -7.01
N GLN A 235 13.34 16.19 -6.83
CA GLN A 235 13.57 17.10 -5.70
C GLN A 235 12.63 18.30 -5.70
N GLN A 236 12.31 18.85 -6.88
CA GLN A 236 11.36 19.96 -6.99
C GLN A 236 9.94 19.54 -6.63
N VAL A 237 9.48 18.36 -7.10
CA VAL A 237 8.19 17.78 -6.68
C VAL A 237 8.13 17.63 -5.16
N ILE A 238 9.16 17.03 -4.55
CA ILE A 238 9.23 16.82 -3.09
C ILE A 238 9.19 18.17 -2.35
N ALA A 239 9.98 19.15 -2.80
CA ALA A 239 10.04 20.46 -2.17
C ALA A 239 8.69 21.22 -2.24
N LEU A 240 8.00 21.17 -3.38
CA LEU A 240 6.69 21.78 -3.57
C LEU A 240 5.63 21.11 -2.71
N ALA A 241 5.62 19.77 -2.67
CA ALA A 241 4.72 19.02 -1.81
C ALA A 241 4.94 19.35 -0.33
N GLU A 242 6.19 19.41 0.13
CA GLU A 242 6.52 19.79 1.51
C GLU A 242 6.08 21.22 1.85
N LEU A 243 6.24 22.15 0.91
CA LEU A 243 5.82 23.54 1.09
C LEU A 243 4.30 23.66 1.20
N ILE A 244 3.55 22.99 0.33
CA ILE A 244 2.07 22.93 0.39
C ILE A 244 1.66 22.34 1.74
N ASN A 245 2.28 21.23 2.15
CA ASN A 245 1.98 20.59 3.44
C ASN A 245 2.29 21.50 4.62
N ALA A 246 3.38 22.27 4.58
CA ALA A 246 3.74 23.21 5.64
C ALA A 246 2.71 24.34 5.75
N LYS A 247 2.25 24.88 4.61
CA LYS A 247 1.20 25.91 4.58
C LYS A 247 -0.15 25.37 5.05
N GLU A 248 -0.56 24.18 4.64
CA GLU A 248 -1.78 23.52 5.13
C GLU A 248 -1.79 23.40 6.65
N ARG A 249 -0.65 23.01 7.23
CA ARG A 249 -0.47 22.91 8.69
C ARG A 249 -0.57 24.25 9.38
N GLN A 250 0.10 25.27 8.85
CA GLN A 250 0.06 26.61 9.40
C GLN A 250 -1.37 27.17 9.37
N SER A 251 -2.11 26.94 8.28
CA SER A 251 -3.51 27.36 8.17
C SER A 251 -4.39 26.62 9.18
N ALA A 252 -4.21 25.31 9.35
CA ALA A 252 -4.97 24.53 10.31
C ALA A 252 -4.67 24.93 11.77
N GLU A 253 -3.42 25.25 12.08
CA GLU A 253 -3.00 25.77 13.39
C GLU A 253 -3.60 27.16 13.63
N THR A 254 -3.60 28.03 12.63
CA THR A 254 -4.20 29.38 12.70
C THR A 254 -5.72 29.33 12.89
N ALA A 255 -6.40 28.39 12.21
CA ALA A 255 -7.85 28.23 12.29
C ALA A 255 -8.35 27.84 13.69
N ARG A 256 -7.54 27.15 14.50
CA ARG A 256 -7.93 26.66 15.84
C ARG A 256 -8.25 27.78 16.82
N ASP A 257 -7.59 28.93 16.65
CA ASP A 257 -7.71 30.06 17.57
C ASP A 257 -8.62 31.18 17.01
N MET A 258 -9.27 30.93 15.87
CA MET A 258 -10.13 31.91 15.18
C MET A 258 -11.62 31.58 15.35
N PRO A 259 -12.50 32.60 15.46
CA PRO A 259 -13.94 32.43 15.33
C PRO A 259 -14.30 31.84 13.96
N SER A 260 -15.33 30.98 13.89
CA SER A 260 -15.75 30.29 12.65
C SER A 260 -15.95 31.26 11.49
N ASP A 261 -16.65 32.37 11.72
CA ASP A 261 -16.95 33.37 10.69
C ASP A 261 -15.66 33.98 10.09
N ALA A 262 -14.62 34.18 10.91
CA ALA A 262 -13.34 34.72 10.45
C ALA A 262 -12.49 33.68 9.69
N VAL A 263 -12.69 32.39 9.97
CA VAL A 263 -12.08 31.30 9.21
C VAL A 263 -12.67 31.26 7.80
N ASP A 264 -13.99 31.32 7.69
CA ASP A 264 -14.70 31.22 6.42
C ASP A 264 -14.55 32.48 5.55
N ASP A 265 -14.64 33.68 6.14
CA ASP A 265 -14.63 34.94 5.39
C ASP A 265 -13.23 35.38 4.96
N HIS A 266 -12.18 34.93 5.64
CA HIS A 266 -10.82 35.46 5.46
C HIS A 266 -9.74 34.38 5.31
N LEU A 267 -9.67 33.44 6.26
CA LEU A 267 -8.57 32.46 6.28
C LEU A 267 -8.64 31.49 5.08
N ILE A 268 -9.82 30.92 4.79
CA ILE A 268 -9.99 29.97 3.68
C ILE A 268 -9.73 30.63 2.31
N PRO A 269 -10.31 31.82 2.00
CA PRO A 269 -10.05 32.50 0.73
C PRO A 269 -8.57 32.86 0.52
N ASP A 270 -7.90 33.39 1.54
CA ASP A 270 -6.49 33.77 1.44
C ASP A 270 -5.58 32.54 1.32
N PHE A 271 -5.86 31.50 2.10
CA PHE A 271 -5.16 30.22 2.00
C PHE A 271 -5.31 29.59 0.60
N ARG A 272 -6.52 29.60 0.04
CA ARG A 272 -6.76 29.12 -1.34
C ARG A 272 -5.97 29.93 -2.36
N ARG A 273 -5.93 31.27 -2.21
CA ARG A 273 -5.18 32.16 -3.11
C ARG A 273 -3.67 31.88 -3.05
N GLU A 274 -3.15 31.53 -1.88
CA GLU A 274 -1.73 31.25 -1.68
C GLU A 274 -1.32 29.85 -2.14
N ILE A 275 -2.17 28.84 -1.94
CA ILE A 275 -1.89 27.44 -2.28
C ILE A 275 -2.15 27.12 -3.75
N SER A 276 -3.11 27.78 -4.40
CA SER A 276 -3.48 27.47 -5.78
C SER A 276 -2.27 27.51 -6.73
N PRO A 277 -1.43 28.56 -6.74
CA PRO A 277 -0.25 28.60 -7.61
C PRO A 277 0.73 27.46 -7.33
N LEU A 278 0.93 27.10 -6.06
CA LEU A 278 1.80 25.99 -5.68
C LEU A 278 1.26 24.64 -6.14
N ARG A 279 -0.07 24.44 -6.08
CA ARG A 279 -0.72 23.22 -6.58
C ARG A 279 -0.66 23.13 -8.11
N ASP A 280 -0.79 24.26 -8.80
CA ASP A 280 -0.65 24.31 -10.25
C ASP A 280 0.81 24.03 -10.68
N GLU A 281 1.79 24.61 -9.99
CA GLU A 281 3.22 24.31 -10.19
C GLU A 281 3.53 22.84 -9.88
N LEU A 282 3.02 22.30 -8.76
CA LEU A 282 3.18 20.89 -8.42
C LEU A 282 2.60 20.00 -9.52
N ARG A 283 1.43 20.34 -10.06
CA ARG A 283 0.81 19.58 -11.17
C ARG A 283 1.69 19.63 -12.41
N GLU A 284 2.19 20.80 -12.79
CA GLU A 284 3.07 20.97 -13.95
C GLU A 284 4.36 20.15 -13.83
N VAL A 285 5.06 20.27 -12.69
CA VAL A 285 6.31 19.54 -12.44
C VAL A 285 6.05 18.03 -12.35
N THR A 286 4.93 17.62 -11.77
CA THR A 286 4.54 16.19 -11.70
C THR A 286 4.22 15.63 -13.09
N SER A 287 3.49 16.35 -13.93
CA SER A 287 3.19 15.95 -15.31
C SER A 287 4.43 15.89 -16.20
N ALA A 288 5.42 16.74 -15.94
CA ALA A 288 6.71 16.73 -16.64
C ALA A 288 7.69 15.66 -16.09
N CYS A 289 7.36 15.01 -14.97
CA CYS A 289 8.18 13.98 -14.37
C CYS A 289 7.81 12.59 -14.90
N ASN A 290 8.56 12.12 -15.89
CA ASN A 290 8.37 10.81 -16.53
C ASN A 290 8.36 9.63 -15.53
N HIS A 291 9.05 9.78 -14.39
CA HIS A 291 9.10 8.76 -13.34
C HIS A 291 7.82 8.63 -12.49
N LEU A 292 6.98 9.67 -12.42
CA LEU A 292 5.73 9.64 -11.66
C LEU A 292 4.55 9.11 -12.48
N ASN A 293 4.64 9.17 -13.82
CA ASN A 293 3.61 8.72 -14.74
C ASN A 293 4.15 7.78 -15.85
N PRO A 294 4.83 6.66 -15.51
CA PRO A 294 5.34 5.76 -16.54
C PRO A 294 4.21 5.02 -17.26
N ASP A 295 4.30 4.89 -18.58
CA ASP A 295 3.46 3.94 -19.33
C ASP A 295 4.06 2.53 -19.24
N ILE A 296 3.53 1.74 -18.31
CA ILE A 296 3.97 0.36 -18.04
C ILE A 296 3.79 -0.53 -19.27
N GLY A 297 2.77 -0.26 -20.10
CA GLY A 297 2.47 -1.02 -21.31
C GLY A 297 3.47 -0.79 -22.45
N GLN A 298 4.20 0.32 -22.43
CA GLN A 298 5.23 0.65 -23.42
C GLN A 298 6.64 0.22 -23.00
N GLY A 299 6.80 -0.35 -21.79
CA GLY A 299 8.12 -0.73 -21.27
C GLY A 299 9.01 0.47 -20.91
N GLU A 300 8.46 1.68 -20.86
CA GLU A 300 9.16 2.93 -20.49
C GLU A 300 9.21 3.11 -18.97
N PHE A 301 9.65 2.07 -18.27
CA PHE A 301 9.71 2.09 -16.82
C PHE A 301 10.92 1.29 -16.31
N ILE A 302 11.41 1.66 -15.13
CA ILE A 302 12.55 1.00 -14.50
C ILE A 302 12.03 0.12 -13.37
N SER A 303 12.21 -1.19 -13.48
CA SER A 303 11.88 -2.14 -12.41
C SER A 303 13.06 -2.33 -11.45
N GLN A 304 12.84 -3.05 -10.35
CA GLN A 304 13.92 -3.56 -9.50
C GLN A 304 14.96 -4.41 -10.26
N TYR A 305 14.59 -4.98 -11.41
CA TYR A 305 15.47 -5.85 -12.19
C TYR A 305 16.43 -5.04 -13.05
N ASP A 306 15.99 -3.92 -13.59
CA ASP A 306 16.85 -2.97 -14.29
C ASP A 306 17.93 -2.38 -13.36
N LEU A 307 17.59 -2.20 -12.08
CA LEU A 307 18.52 -1.85 -11.01
C LEU A 307 19.60 -2.90 -10.82
N LEU A 308 19.21 -4.18 -10.79
CA LEU A 308 20.14 -5.29 -10.66
C LEU A 308 21.06 -5.41 -11.88
N ALA A 309 20.54 -5.05 -13.06
CA ALA A 309 21.26 -5.00 -14.34
C ALA A 309 22.27 -3.85 -14.48
N GLY A 310 22.42 -3.00 -13.45
CA GLY A 310 23.47 -1.98 -13.41
C GLY A 310 23.04 -0.59 -13.89
N ARG A 311 21.75 -0.31 -14.06
CA ARG A 311 21.28 1.07 -14.23
C ARG A 311 21.56 1.86 -12.95
N SER A 312 22.23 3.00 -13.10
CA SER A 312 22.54 3.89 -11.97
C SER A 312 21.30 4.67 -11.58
N LEU A 313 20.98 4.64 -10.29
CA LEU A 313 19.78 5.22 -9.75
C LEU A 313 20.11 6.11 -8.54
N TRP A 314 19.17 6.98 -8.18
CA TRP A 314 19.28 7.97 -7.10
C TRP A 314 18.05 7.87 -6.20
N PHE A 315 18.29 7.70 -4.90
CA PHE A 315 17.26 7.75 -3.87
C PHE A 315 17.18 9.17 -3.30
N PRO A 316 15.99 9.74 -3.13
CA PRO A 316 15.84 10.99 -2.41
C PRO A 316 16.31 10.83 -0.97
N GLU A 317 17.37 11.57 -0.61
CA GLU A 317 17.93 11.63 0.75
C GLU A 317 16.85 11.92 1.82
N ARG A 318 15.75 12.57 1.43
CA ARG A 318 14.61 12.86 2.30
C ARG A 318 13.63 11.70 2.49
N ILE A 319 13.54 10.75 1.56
CA ILE A 319 12.72 9.53 1.74
C ILE A 319 13.42 8.56 2.70
N THR A 320 14.76 8.49 2.66
CA THR A 320 15.57 7.81 3.69
C THR A 320 15.50 8.46 5.07
N HIS A 321 15.01 9.70 5.15
CA HIS A 321 14.78 10.46 6.38
C HIS A 321 13.29 10.69 6.68
N TRP A 322 12.36 9.94 6.06
CA TRP A 322 10.97 9.87 6.52
C TRP A 322 10.86 9.07 7.83
N SER A 323 11.59 9.51 8.85
CA SER A 323 11.14 9.42 10.23
C SER A 323 10.29 10.66 10.52
N MET A 324 9.01 10.44 10.77
CA MET A 324 8.10 11.35 11.48
C MET A 324 8.27 12.86 11.18
N LYS A 325 7.60 13.37 10.13
CA LYS A 325 6.89 14.68 10.17
C LYS A 325 6.12 14.98 8.87
N LYS A 326 4.78 14.84 8.99
CA LYS A 326 3.74 15.64 8.31
C LYS A 326 3.76 15.64 6.75
N ALA A 327 3.03 14.70 6.12
CA ALA A 327 2.56 14.84 4.73
C ALA A 327 1.13 15.42 4.69
N GLY A 328 0.73 16.09 3.61
CA GLY A 328 -0.52 16.86 3.47
C GLY A 328 -1.56 16.14 2.63
N HIS A 329 -2.59 16.90 2.26
CA HIS A 329 -3.95 16.40 2.05
C HIS A 329 -4.29 16.03 0.61
N VAL A 330 -4.93 14.86 0.46
CA VAL A 330 -6.14 14.72 -0.35
C VAL A 330 -7.18 14.09 0.59
N ALA A 331 -8.29 14.79 0.83
CA ALA A 331 -9.24 14.46 1.89
C ALA A 331 -10.35 13.55 1.36
N GLY A 332 -10.33 12.29 1.74
CA GLY A 332 -11.55 11.51 2.03
C GLY A 332 -11.76 11.59 3.54
N VAL A 333 -12.83 12.26 3.97
CA VAL A 333 -13.16 12.39 5.39
C VAL A 333 -14.04 11.19 5.74
N ILE A 334 -13.43 10.21 6.41
CA ILE A 334 -14.18 9.27 7.23
C ILE A 334 -14.70 10.06 8.44
N ALA A 335 -15.83 10.76 8.26
CA ALA A 335 -16.57 11.35 9.35
C ALA A 335 -17.52 10.28 9.91
N ALA A 336 -17.49 10.11 11.23
CA ALA A 336 -18.60 9.49 11.93
C ALA A 336 -19.86 10.34 11.64
N ASN A 337 -20.95 9.68 11.24
CA ASN A 337 -22.26 10.32 11.27
C ASN A 337 -22.52 10.77 12.71
N GLU A 338 -22.62 12.08 12.93
CA GLU A 338 -23.25 12.58 14.14
C GLU A 338 -24.71 12.11 14.15
N PRO A 339 -25.22 11.55 15.27
CA PRO A 339 -26.64 11.25 15.38
C PRO A 339 -27.43 12.55 15.53
N GLU A 340 -28.48 12.70 14.70
CA GLU A 340 -29.57 13.66 14.92
C GLU A 340 -30.35 13.37 16.21
#